data_AF-A0A968X1U8-F1
#
_entry.id   AF-A0A968X1U8-F1
#
_cell.length_a   1.000
_cell.length_b   1.000
_cell.length_c   1.000
_cell.angle_alpha   90.00
_cell.angle_beta   90.00
_cell.angle_gamma   90.00
#
_symmetry.space_group_name_H-M   'P 1'
#
loop_
_entity.id
_entity.type
_entity.pdbx_description
1 polymer ?
#
loop_
_entity_poly.entity_id
_entity_poly.type
_entity_poly.pdbx_seq_one_letter_code
_entity_poly.pdbx_strand_id
1 'polypeptide(L)'
;MKAEIADGSSHRSYWQLSIGQSQAQSPIANSQSGTDLTQPLLTLLAHPNIRSKEDVVRKYDHEIKGQTAVKPFVGVANHGPGDAAVLVIGHWLLANSQTQIANSQWSIRGVALSNGICPQFTQHDPYAMAWAAIDEAVRNAVAVGADPDRIAILDNFCWGNPALPDRLAA
;
A
#
# COMPACT_ATOMS: atom_id res chain seq x y z
N MET A 1 1.20 9.17 -28.41
CA MET A 1 2.34 8.70 -29.22
C MET A 1 1.82 7.57 -30.10
N LYS A 2 1.68 7.79 -31.41
CA LYS A 2 1.23 6.75 -32.36
C LYS A 2 2.47 6.17 -33.03
N ALA A 3 2.58 4.85 -33.07
CA ALA A 3 3.57 4.13 -33.84
C ALA A 3 2.84 3.40 -34.98
N GLU A 4 3.19 3.71 -36.22
CA GLU A 4 2.87 2.89 -37.38
C GLU A 4 4.11 2.07 -37.75
N ILE A 5 3.89 0.82 -38.14
CA ILE A 5 4.91 -0.12 -38.59
C ILE A 5 4.85 -0.14 -40.12
N ALA A 6 5.94 0.24 -40.77
CA ALA A 6 6.17 -0.07 -42.17
C ALA A 6 6.93 -1.39 -42.29
N ASP A 7 6.54 -2.18 -43.30
CA ASP A 7 7.19 -3.40 -43.77
C ASP A 7 8.69 -3.16 -44.08
N GLY A 8 9.61 -4.13 -44.07
CA GLY A 8 9.54 -5.42 -44.72
C GLY A 8 10.72 -5.61 -45.69
N SER A 9 11.97 -5.46 -45.24
CA SER A 9 13.12 -6.12 -45.88
C SER A 9 14.40 -5.98 -45.04
N SER A 10 15.14 -7.08 -44.99
CA SER A 10 16.27 -7.34 -44.11
C SER A 10 17.50 -6.48 -44.43
N HIS A 11 17.88 -5.58 -43.54
CA HIS A 11 19.28 -5.25 -43.28
C HIS A 11 19.40 -4.75 -41.82
N ARG A 12 20.30 -5.37 -41.05
CA ARG A 12 20.59 -5.01 -39.65
C ARG A 12 21.18 -3.60 -39.60
N SER A 13 20.38 -2.61 -39.24
CA SER A 13 20.85 -1.28 -38.86
C SER A 13 21.13 -1.29 -37.36
N TYR A 14 22.40 -1.41 -36.98
CA TYR A 14 22.83 -1.17 -35.60
C TYR A 14 22.55 0.30 -35.26
N TRP A 15 21.78 0.56 -34.20
CA TRP A 15 21.66 1.89 -33.63
C TRP A 15 23.01 2.28 -32.98
N GLN A 16 23.84 3.02 -33.71
CA GLN A 16 24.97 3.74 -33.10
C GLN A 16 24.40 4.92 -32.32
N LEU A 17 24.31 4.79 -30.99
CA LEU A 17 24.14 5.94 -30.10
C LEU A 17 25.41 6.78 -30.16
N SER A 18 25.35 7.93 -30.82
CA SER A 18 26.32 9.00 -30.58
C SER A 18 26.06 9.53 -29.17
N ILE A 19 26.87 9.09 -28.21
CA ILE A 19 26.97 9.74 -26.90
C ILE A 19 27.50 11.16 -27.12
N GLY A 20 26.58 12.11 -27.31
CA GLY A 20 26.90 13.53 -27.20
C GLY A 20 27.55 13.75 -25.84
N GLN A 21 28.71 14.40 -25.82
CA GLN A 21 29.36 14.79 -24.56
C GLN A 21 28.39 15.70 -23.81
N SER A 22 27.71 15.14 -22.80
CA SER A 22 26.91 15.90 -21.85
C SER A 22 27.87 16.83 -21.12
N GLN A 23 27.78 18.14 -21.43
CA GLN A 23 28.43 19.15 -20.62
C GLN A 23 27.95 18.95 -19.19
N ALA A 24 28.88 18.67 -18.26
CA ALA A 24 28.58 18.53 -16.85
C ALA A 24 27.83 19.79 -16.39
N GLN A 25 26.53 19.65 -16.13
CA GLN A 25 25.73 20.70 -15.52
C GLN A 25 26.43 21.11 -14.23
N SER A 26 26.76 22.39 -14.13
CA SER A 26 27.30 23.00 -12.92
C SER A 26 26.39 22.64 -11.74
N PRO A 27 26.93 22.38 -10.54
CA PRO A 27 26.12 22.04 -9.39
C PRO A 27 25.06 23.12 -9.22
N ILE A 28 23.79 22.71 -9.24
CA ILE A 28 22.65 23.59 -8.97
C ILE A 28 22.99 24.29 -7.66
N ALA A 29 23.23 25.60 -7.72
CA ALA A 29 23.51 26.39 -6.54
C ALA A 29 22.34 26.19 -5.59
N ASN A 30 22.59 25.53 -4.46
CA ASN A 30 21.61 25.31 -3.41
C ASN A 30 21.29 26.68 -2.80
N SER A 31 20.35 27.40 -3.38
CA SER A 31 19.76 28.60 -2.81
C SER A 31 18.89 28.15 -1.63
N GLN A 32 19.53 27.76 -0.53
CA GLN A 32 18.85 27.45 0.72
C GLN A 32 18.45 28.75 1.42
N SER A 33 17.31 29.30 1.00
CA SER A 33 16.37 29.88 1.95
C SER A 33 15.21 28.89 2.09
N GLY A 34 15.52 27.67 2.51
CA GLY A 34 14.49 26.66 2.80
C GLY A 34 13.70 27.13 4.02
N THR A 35 12.38 27.19 3.90
CA THR A 35 11.51 27.41 5.06
C THR A 35 11.81 26.36 6.12
N ASP A 36 12.02 26.77 7.37
CA ASP A 36 12.22 25.83 8.46
C ASP A 36 10.96 24.96 8.64
N LEU A 37 11.08 23.66 8.37
CA LEU A 37 10.00 22.68 8.48
C LEU A 37 9.98 21.95 9.82
N THR A 38 10.91 22.28 10.74
CA THR A 38 11.03 21.59 12.04
C THR A 38 9.73 21.67 12.81
N GLN A 39 9.19 22.88 13.00
CA GLN A 39 7.97 23.08 13.76
C GLN A 39 6.73 22.45 13.08
N PRO A 40 6.48 22.65 11.76
CA PRO A 40 5.42 21.94 11.05
C PRO A 40 5.49 20.43 11.17
N LEU A 41 6.69 19.84 11.03
CA LEU A 41 6.88 18.39 11.14
C LEU A 41 6.53 17.89 12.54
N LEU A 42 7.01 18.58 13.59
CA LEU A 42 6.68 18.21 14.97
C LEU A 42 5.17 18.32 15.25
N THR A 43 4.51 19.33 14.68
CA THR A 43 3.05 19.47 14.75
C THR A 43 2.33 18.30 14.07
N LEU A 44 2.78 17.88 12.88
CA LEU A 44 2.20 16.73 12.17
C LEU A 44 2.43 15.42 12.92
N LEU A 45 3.63 15.17 13.44
CA LEU A 45 3.94 13.96 14.21
C LEU A 45 3.17 13.89 15.54
N ALA A 46 2.78 15.02 16.12
CA ALA A 46 1.92 15.07 17.30
C ALA A 46 0.42 14.91 16.98
N HIS A 47 0.02 15.06 15.72
CA HIS A 47 -1.38 15.03 15.32
C HIS A 47 -2.00 13.66 15.61
N PRO A 48 -3.19 13.56 16.24
CA PRO A 48 -3.81 12.30 16.62
C PRO A 48 -3.97 11.29 15.47
N ASN A 49 -4.16 11.74 14.23
CA ASN A 49 -4.28 10.83 13.07
C ASN A 49 -2.93 10.29 12.55
N ILE A 50 -1.81 10.92 12.89
CA ILE A 50 -0.47 10.59 12.35
C ILE A 50 0.42 9.94 13.41
N ARG A 51 0.33 10.40 14.68
CA ARG A 51 1.14 9.89 15.78
C ARG A 51 1.04 8.37 15.93
N SER A 52 2.04 7.79 16.60
CA SER A 52 2.02 6.37 16.98
C SER A 52 0.71 5.98 17.70
N LYS A 53 0.23 4.78 17.34
CA LYS A 53 -0.95 4.11 17.89
C LYS A 53 -0.60 2.98 18.86
N GLU A 54 0.68 2.91 19.25
CA GLU A 54 1.23 1.86 20.11
C GLU A 54 0.51 1.69 21.44
N ASP A 55 0.08 2.79 22.05
CA ASP A 55 -0.66 2.80 23.31
C ASP A 55 -2.03 2.12 23.23
N VAL A 56 -2.61 2.01 22.02
CA VAL A 56 -3.84 1.28 21.77
C VAL A 56 -3.53 -0.13 21.28
N VAL A 57 -2.65 -0.25 20.27
CA VAL A 57 -2.36 -1.51 19.59
C VAL A 57 -1.81 -2.54 20.58
N ARG A 58 -0.83 -2.19 21.42
CA ARG A 58 -0.20 -3.12 22.37
C ARG A 58 -1.11 -3.62 23.50
N LYS A 59 -2.29 -3.03 23.69
CA LYS A 59 -3.25 -3.52 24.69
C LYS A 59 -3.86 -4.87 24.28
N TYR A 60 -3.82 -5.20 23.00
CA TYR A 60 -4.39 -6.43 22.46
C TYR A 60 -3.31 -7.47 22.22
N ASP A 61 -3.66 -8.74 22.42
CA ASP A 61 -2.81 -9.85 22.01
C ASP A 61 -2.83 -9.99 20.47
N HIS A 62 -1.66 -10.16 19.87
CA HIS A 62 -1.47 -10.28 18.43
C HIS A 62 -0.97 -11.67 18.01
N GLU A 63 -0.74 -12.59 18.96
CA GLU A 63 -0.07 -13.86 18.71
C GLU A 63 -0.92 -15.08 19.08
N ILE A 64 -2.19 -14.87 19.44
CA ILE A 64 -3.08 -15.98 19.79
C ILE A 64 -3.14 -16.99 18.63
N LYS A 65 -3.00 -18.27 18.98
CA LYS A 65 -2.87 -19.43 18.06
C LYS A 65 -1.58 -19.50 17.24
N GLY A 66 -0.62 -18.57 17.42
CA GLY A 66 0.69 -18.62 16.78
C GLY A 66 0.65 -18.50 15.25
N GLN A 67 -0.41 -17.89 14.70
CA GLN A 67 -0.66 -17.82 13.26
C GLN A 67 -0.29 -16.46 12.65
N THR A 68 0.20 -15.50 13.43
CA THR A 68 0.56 -14.17 12.91
C THR A 68 2.00 -14.16 12.40
N ALA A 69 2.18 -14.02 11.08
CA ALA A 69 3.50 -13.87 10.45
C ALA A 69 3.98 -12.42 10.45
N VAL A 70 3.12 -11.48 10.05
CA VAL A 70 3.40 -10.04 10.11
C VAL A 70 2.54 -9.44 11.22
N LYS A 71 3.23 -8.94 12.25
CA LYS A 71 2.63 -8.32 13.44
C LYS A 71 2.39 -6.83 13.22
N PRO A 72 1.54 -6.17 14.03
CA PRO A 72 1.31 -4.73 13.92
C PRO A 72 2.56 -3.87 14.07
N PHE A 73 3.56 -4.35 14.81
CA PHE A 73 4.87 -3.72 14.91
C PHE A 73 5.98 -4.63 14.40
N VAL A 74 6.85 -4.05 13.57
CA VAL A 74 7.95 -4.70 12.85
C VAL A 74 9.30 -4.03 13.17
N GLY A 75 10.37 -4.58 12.58
CA GLY A 75 11.75 -4.15 12.81
C GLY A 75 12.38 -4.82 14.03
N VAL A 76 13.69 -4.65 14.20
CA VAL A 76 14.49 -5.35 15.22
C VAL A 76 13.96 -5.14 16.64
N ALA A 77 13.46 -3.94 16.93
CA ALA A 77 12.90 -3.59 18.24
C ALA A 77 11.36 -3.68 18.30
N ASN A 78 10.67 -4.09 17.23
CA ASN A 78 9.20 -4.08 17.14
C ASN A 78 8.59 -2.70 17.45
N HIS A 79 9.14 -1.63 16.85
CA HIS A 79 8.67 -0.25 17.03
C HIS A 79 8.12 0.37 15.73
N GLY A 80 8.43 -0.20 14.56
CA GLY A 80 7.92 0.32 13.30
C GLY A 80 6.50 -0.18 13.08
N PRO A 81 5.51 0.67 12.75
CA PRO A 81 4.19 0.17 12.36
C PRO A 81 4.31 -0.65 11.07
N GLY A 82 3.61 -1.79 10.99
CA GLY A 82 3.44 -2.55 9.75
C GLY A 82 2.23 -2.05 8.96
N ASP A 83 2.29 -2.13 7.63
CA ASP A 83 1.21 -1.66 6.74
C ASP A 83 -0.03 -2.58 6.77
N ALA A 84 0.16 -3.87 7.07
CA ALA A 84 -0.91 -4.86 7.13
C ALA A 84 -0.53 -6.03 8.05
N ALA A 85 -1.53 -6.75 8.55
CA ALA A 85 -1.32 -7.98 9.29
C ALA A 85 -1.34 -9.19 8.35
N VAL A 86 -0.44 -10.16 8.55
CA VAL A 86 -0.43 -11.40 7.76
C VAL A 86 -0.65 -12.60 8.67
N LEU A 87 -1.72 -13.34 8.39
CA LEU A 87 -2.09 -14.54 9.12
C LEU A 87 -1.77 -15.77 8.27
N VAL A 88 -1.06 -16.73 8.84
CA VAL A 88 -0.77 -18.04 8.25
C VAL A 88 -1.97 -18.96 8.47
N ILE A 89 -2.50 -19.49 7.38
CA ILE A 89 -3.55 -20.50 7.43
C ILE A 89 -2.89 -21.84 7.78
N GLY A 90 -3.17 -22.34 9.00
CA GLY A 90 -2.61 -23.59 9.50
C GLY A 90 -2.95 -24.80 8.62
N HIS A 91 -2.01 -25.75 8.57
CA HIS A 91 -2.07 -26.97 7.77
C HIS A 91 -3.38 -27.79 7.96
N TRP A 92 -3.98 -27.80 9.16
CA TRP A 92 -5.23 -28.52 9.44
C TRP A 92 -6.43 -28.04 8.59
N LEU A 93 -6.49 -26.75 8.23
CA LEU A 93 -7.55 -26.24 7.34
C LEU A 93 -7.33 -26.65 5.88
N LEU A 94 -6.07 -26.78 5.47
CA LEU A 94 -5.71 -27.18 4.10
C LEU A 94 -5.77 -28.70 3.91
N ALA A 95 -5.56 -29.49 4.97
CA ALA A 95 -5.64 -30.95 4.97
C ALA A 95 -7.05 -31.49 4.59
N ASN A 96 -8.09 -30.70 4.85
CA ASN A 96 -9.48 -31.03 4.52
C ASN A 96 -9.95 -30.43 3.19
N SER A 97 -9.09 -29.67 2.50
CA SER A 97 -9.41 -29.15 1.18
C SER A 97 -9.08 -30.20 0.11
N GLN A 98 -10.00 -30.42 -0.83
CA GLN A 98 -9.83 -31.31 -1.99
C GLN A 98 -8.64 -30.94 -2.91
N THR A 99 -7.93 -29.84 -2.61
CA THR A 99 -6.69 -29.44 -3.28
C THR A 99 -5.48 -30.03 -2.56
N GLN A 100 -5.47 -31.35 -2.37
CA GLN A 100 -4.21 -32.07 -2.22
C GLN A 100 -3.48 -31.99 -3.56
N ILE A 101 -2.63 -30.99 -3.69
CA ILE A 101 -1.67 -30.94 -4.79
C ILE A 101 -0.69 -32.08 -4.54
N ALA A 102 -0.94 -33.19 -5.23
CA ALA A 102 -0.06 -34.34 -5.26
C ALA A 102 1.35 -33.86 -5.67
N ASN A 103 2.33 -34.13 -4.81
CA ASN A 103 3.78 -34.08 -5.09
C ASN A 103 4.56 -32.75 -4.91
N SER A 104 4.14 -31.80 -4.07
CA SER A 104 4.94 -30.57 -3.88
C SER A 104 5.09 -30.14 -2.42
N GLN A 105 6.31 -29.70 -2.08
CA GLN A 105 6.71 -29.09 -0.81
C GLN A 105 5.61 -28.26 -0.15
N TRP A 106 5.50 -28.38 1.17
CA TRP A 106 4.59 -27.65 2.05
C TRP A 106 4.41 -26.18 1.64
N SER A 107 3.34 -25.86 0.88
CA SER A 107 3.00 -24.48 0.53
C SER A 107 2.35 -23.82 1.75
N ILE A 108 3.13 -23.00 2.46
CA ILE A 108 2.61 -22.12 3.50
C ILE A 108 1.71 -21.08 2.81
N ARG A 109 0.44 -21.05 3.20
CA ARG A 109 -0.52 -20.06 2.71
C ARG A 109 -0.83 -19.06 3.82
N GLY A 110 -1.05 -17.81 3.44
CA GLY A 110 -1.46 -16.77 4.36
C GLY A 110 -2.45 -15.81 3.74
N VAL A 111 -3.06 -14.99 4.59
CA VAL A 111 -3.97 -13.90 4.22
C VAL A 111 -3.39 -12.62 4.78
N ALA A 112 -3.21 -11.63 3.92
CA ALA A 112 -2.93 -10.26 4.33
C ALA A 112 -4.25 -9.54 4.60
N LEU A 113 -4.33 -8.82 5.72
CA LEU A 113 -5.43 -7.95 6.07
C LEU A 113 -4.91 -6.52 6.20
N SER A 114 -5.41 -5.65 5.34
CA SER A 114 -5.11 -4.22 5.31
C SER A 114 -6.40 -3.41 5.32
N ASN A 115 -6.27 -2.10 5.51
CA ASN A 115 -7.36 -1.15 5.44
C ASN A 115 -6.86 0.18 4.86
N GLY A 116 -7.81 0.99 4.38
CA GLY A 116 -7.58 2.36 3.93
C GLY A 116 -8.74 3.24 4.36
N ILE A 117 -8.44 4.49 4.74
CA ILE A 117 -9.43 5.44 5.27
C ILE A 117 -8.95 6.87 5.01
N CYS A 118 -9.63 7.56 4.08
CA CYS A 118 -9.26 8.90 3.61
C CYS A 118 -10.38 9.96 3.83
N PRO A 119 -10.94 10.14 5.04
CA PRO A 119 -12.17 10.91 5.26
C PRO A 119 -12.02 12.40 4.97
N GLN A 120 -10.81 12.94 4.98
CA GLN A 120 -10.55 14.35 4.64
C GLN A 120 -10.90 14.65 3.18
N PHE A 121 -10.79 13.66 2.28
CA PHE A 121 -11.10 13.84 0.87
C PHE A 121 -12.61 14.04 0.66
N THR A 122 -13.46 13.53 1.54
CA THR A 122 -14.93 13.65 1.46
C THR A 122 -15.38 15.12 1.44
N GLN A 123 -14.63 16.04 2.05
CA GLN A 123 -14.96 17.47 2.05
C GLN A 123 -14.83 18.11 0.66
N HIS A 124 -14.08 17.48 -0.23
CA HIS A 124 -13.80 17.98 -1.58
C HIS A 124 -14.50 17.14 -2.64
N ASP A 125 -14.34 15.82 -2.55
CA ASP A 125 -14.88 14.86 -3.50
C ASP A 125 -15.01 13.47 -2.82
N PRO A 126 -16.24 13.05 -2.46
CA PRO A 126 -16.49 11.73 -1.91
C PRO A 126 -16.15 10.57 -2.86
N TYR A 127 -16.21 10.80 -4.17
CA TYR A 127 -15.82 9.78 -5.15
C TYR A 127 -14.30 9.59 -5.15
N ALA A 128 -13.52 10.69 -5.16
CA ALA A 128 -12.07 10.63 -5.01
C ALA A 128 -11.65 10.02 -3.66
N MET A 129 -12.40 10.28 -2.59
CA MET A 129 -12.19 9.65 -1.28
C MET A 129 -12.30 8.12 -1.35
N ALA A 130 -13.32 7.60 -2.03
CA ALA A 130 -13.49 6.16 -2.21
C ALA A 130 -12.30 5.54 -2.97
N TRP A 131 -11.84 6.20 -4.04
CA TRP A 131 -10.63 5.78 -4.76
C TRP A 131 -9.38 5.77 -3.88
N ALA A 132 -9.15 6.85 -3.12
CA ALA A 132 -7.99 6.96 -2.24
C ALA A 132 -8.00 5.89 -1.14
N ALA A 133 -9.16 5.59 -0.56
CA ALA A 133 -9.29 4.54 0.46
C ALA A 133 -9.03 3.14 -0.11
N ILE A 134 -9.51 2.84 -1.32
CA ILE A 134 -9.24 1.57 -2.01
C ILE A 134 -7.74 1.46 -2.35
N ASP A 135 -7.15 2.51 -2.91
CA ASP A 135 -5.72 2.56 -3.22
C ASP A 135 -4.85 2.33 -1.97
N GLU A 136 -5.15 2.99 -0.86
CA GLU A 136 -4.45 2.81 0.40
C GLU A 136 -4.56 1.36 0.91
N ALA A 137 -5.76 0.78 0.91
CA ALA A 137 -5.97 -0.60 1.34
C ALA A 137 -5.17 -1.59 0.47
N VAL A 138 -5.19 -1.42 -0.85
CA VAL A 138 -4.46 -2.29 -1.80
C VAL A 138 -2.95 -2.12 -1.64
N ARG A 139 -2.44 -0.89 -1.61
CA ARG A 139 -0.99 -0.64 -1.44
C ARG A 139 -0.47 -1.22 -0.13
N ASN A 140 -1.23 -1.10 0.96
CA ASN A 140 -0.88 -1.68 2.25
C ASN A 140 -0.81 -3.22 2.20
N ALA A 141 -1.76 -3.88 1.51
CA ALA A 141 -1.72 -5.33 1.32
C ALA A 141 -0.52 -5.77 0.46
N VAL A 142 -0.27 -5.07 -0.65
CA VAL A 142 0.84 -5.37 -1.55
C VAL A 142 2.19 -5.15 -0.86
N ALA A 143 2.31 -4.14 0.00
CA ALA A 143 3.53 -3.84 0.75
C ALA A 143 3.99 -5.01 1.65
N VAL A 144 3.06 -5.85 2.12
CA VAL A 144 3.37 -7.06 2.90
C VAL A 144 3.43 -8.34 2.06
N GLY A 145 3.38 -8.23 0.73
CA GLY A 145 3.54 -9.35 -0.20
C GLY A 145 2.24 -10.00 -0.67
N ALA A 146 1.07 -9.35 -0.53
CA ALA A 146 -0.15 -9.84 -1.15
C ALA A 146 -0.08 -9.76 -2.68
N ASP A 147 -0.61 -10.78 -3.34
CA ASP A 147 -0.80 -10.81 -4.80
C ASP A 147 -2.01 -9.93 -5.17
N PRO A 148 -1.83 -8.83 -5.92
CA PRO A 148 -2.92 -7.90 -6.25
C PRO A 148 -4.04 -8.57 -7.04
N ASP A 149 -3.75 -9.64 -7.80
CA ASP A 149 -4.76 -10.38 -8.58
C ASP A 149 -5.63 -11.29 -7.69
N ARG A 150 -5.34 -11.37 -6.39
CA ARG A 150 -6.04 -12.23 -5.41
C ARG A 150 -6.64 -11.46 -4.24
N ILE A 151 -6.81 -10.15 -4.38
CA ILE A 151 -7.41 -9.31 -3.34
C ILE A 151 -8.93 -9.36 -3.45
N ALA A 152 -9.60 -9.55 -2.30
CA ALA A 152 -11.01 -9.31 -2.11
C ALA A 152 -11.19 -8.08 -1.21
N ILE A 153 -12.11 -7.20 -1.57
CA ILE A 153 -12.39 -5.96 -0.83
C ILE A 153 -13.72 -6.10 -0.11
N LEU A 154 -13.73 -5.66 1.15
CA LEU A 154 -14.96 -5.39 1.91
C LEU A 154 -15.05 -3.89 2.13
N ASP A 155 -16.15 -3.30 1.71
CA ASP A 155 -16.48 -1.90 1.91
C ASP A 155 -17.41 -1.73 3.11
N ASN A 156 -17.08 -0.79 3.99
CA ASN A 156 -17.94 -0.41 5.10
C ASN A 156 -18.29 1.09 4.98
N PHE A 157 -19.34 1.37 4.21
CA PHE A 157 -19.82 2.73 4.01
C PHE A 157 -20.53 3.27 5.26
N CYS A 158 -20.02 4.38 5.78
CA CYS A 158 -20.61 5.12 6.89
C CYS A 158 -21.14 6.47 6.38
N TRP A 159 -22.44 6.54 6.08
CA TRP A 159 -23.08 7.78 5.63
C TRP A 159 -23.97 8.40 6.69
N GLY A 160 -24.21 9.71 6.52
CA GLY A 160 -25.23 10.42 7.28
C GLY A 160 -26.65 9.97 6.91
N ASN A 161 -27.64 10.63 7.52
CA ASN A 161 -29.05 10.34 7.26
C ASN A 161 -29.36 10.45 5.75
N PRO A 162 -29.81 9.37 5.08
CA PRO A 162 -30.09 9.38 3.64
C PRO A 162 -31.34 10.19 3.26
N ALA A 163 -32.17 10.56 4.23
CA ALA A 163 -33.31 11.45 3.98
C ALA A 163 -32.89 12.91 3.73
N LEU A 164 -31.62 13.25 3.97
CA LEU A 164 -31.08 14.60 3.81
C LEU A 164 -30.18 14.65 2.57
N PRO A 165 -30.62 15.31 1.48
CA PRO A 165 -29.93 15.26 0.18
C PRO A 165 -28.49 15.78 0.22
N ASP A 166 -28.22 16.76 1.07
CA ASP A 166 -26.89 17.35 1.30
C ASP A 166 -25.90 16.37 1.94
N ARG A 167 -26.38 15.23 2.46
CA ARG A 167 -25.57 14.22 3.15
C ARG A 167 -25.27 13.01 2.28
N LEU A 168 -25.82 12.93 1.07
CA LEU A 168 -25.63 11.83 0.13
C LEU A 168 -24.71 12.24 -1.03
N ALA A 169 -23.47 12.64 -0.74
CA ALA A 169 -22.33 12.70 -1.70
C ALA A 169 -22.70 13.02 -3.17
N ALA A 170 -23.52 14.05 -3.36
CA ALA A 170 -24.12 14.43 -4.64
C ALA A 170 -23.25 15.44 -5.40
#